data_AF-G3NEE4-F1
#
_entry.id   AF-G3NEE4-F1
#
_cell.length_a   1.000
_cell.length_b   1.000
_cell.length_c   1.000
_cell.angle_alpha   90.00
_cell.angle_beta   90.00
_cell.angle_gamma   90.00
#
_symmetry.space_group_name_H-M   'P 1'
#
loop_
_entity.id
_entity.type
_entity.pdbx_description
1 polymer ?
#
loop_
_entity_poly.entity_id
_entity_poly.type
_entity_poly.pdbx_seq_one_letter_code
_entity_poly.pdbx_strand_id
1 'polypeptide(L)'
;LSIKLPPLNYPYSEDSSQGKQYMNTRCPAWCDRILLSPSARDLVLKPENEEKSIVYDNIGPNVCMGDHKPVFLSFRITAGAGKCCQRREKIFREAPLCGRAPEGPG
;
A
#
# COMPACT_ATOMS: atom_id res chain seq x y z
N LEU A 1 -9.85 -8.25 -9.17
CA LEU A 1 -8.60 -8.59 -8.44
C LEU A 1 -8.99 -9.05 -7.05
N SER A 2 -8.84 -10.34 -6.75
CA SER A 2 -9.03 -10.87 -5.40
C SER A 2 -7.66 -11.00 -4.76
N ILE A 3 -7.27 -10.06 -3.90
CA ILE A 3 -6.08 -10.19 -3.05
C ILE A 3 -6.56 -10.80 -1.74
N LYS A 4 -5.97 -11.93 -1.33
CA LYS A 4 -6.21 -12.49 0.00
C LYS A 4 -5.56 -11.59 1.03
N LEU A 5 -6.30 -11.25 2.08
CA LEU A 5 -5.75 -10.49 3.19
C LEU A 5 -4.82 -11.40 4.02
N PRO A 6 -3.71 -10.86 4.56
CA PRO A 6 -2.89 -11.58 5.51
C PRO A 6 -3.71 -11.97 6.75
N PRO A 7 -3.28 -13.00 7.50
CA PRO A 7 -3.81 -13.24 8.84
C PRO A 7 -3.58 -12.01 9.73
N LEU A 8 -4.36 -11.90 10.82
CA LEU A 8 -4.15 -10.86 11.84
C LEU A 8 -2.67 -10.88 12.24
N ASN A 9 -2.01 -9.72 12.28
CA ASN A 9 -0.57 -9.65 12.52
C ASN A 9 -0.21 -9.39 13.98
N TYR A 10 -1.20 -9.19 14.83
CA TYR A 10 -1.04 -8.81 16.22
C TYR A 10 -2.25 -9.22 17.05
N PRO A 11 -2.11 -9.55 18.35
CA PRO A 11 -0.88 -9.72 19.12
C PRO A 11 -0.45 -11.20 19.18
N TYR A 12 0.67 -11.57 18.56
CA TYR A 12 1.21 -12.93 18.69
C TYR A 12 1.92 -13.15 20.03
N SER A 13 2.03 -14.40 20.46
CA SER A 13 2.83 -14.77 21.61
C SER A 13 4.32 -14.52 21.35
N GLU A 14 5.01 -13.97 22.35
CA GLU A 14 6.46 -13.78 22.34
C GLU A 14 7.21 -15.02 22.86
N ASP A 15 6.49 -16.03 23.36
CA ASP A 15 7.09 -17.32 23.69
C ASP A 15 7.57 -18.02 22.40
N SER A 16 8.87 -18.32 22.36
CA SER A 16 9.53 -19.04 21.27
C SER A 16 8.86 -20.37 20.89
N SER A 17 8.21 -21.04 21.84
CA SER A 17 7.48 -22.31 21.61
C SER A 17 6.08 -22.10 21.03
N GLN A 18 5.54 -20.88 21.08
CA GLN A 18 4.14 -20.55 20.74
C GLN A 18 4.02 -19.58 19.55
N GLY A 19 4.94 -19.66 18.58
CA GLY A 19 5.01 -18.72 17.45
C GLY A 19 3.78 -18.64 16.53
N LYS A 20 2.74 -19.46 16.74
CA LYS A 20 1.46 -19.43 16.01
C LYS A 20 0.29 -18.87 16.84
N GLN A 21 0.45 -18.75 18.14
CA GLN A 21 -0.64 -18.39 19.05
C GLN A 21 -0.72 -16.88 19.24
N TYR A 22 -1.92 -16.38 19.51
CA TYR A 22 -2.13 -15.00 19.94
C TYR A 22 -2.03 -14.88 21.47
N MET A 23 -1.69 -13.69 21.95
CA MET A 23 -1.85 -13.33 23.35
C MET A 23 -3.33 -13.05 23.68
N ASN A 24 -3.71 -13.32 24.92
CA ASN A 24 -5.09 -13.16 25.40
C ASN A 24 -5.35 -11.83 26.12
N THR A 25 -4.34 -10.96 26.24
CA THR A 25 -4.43 -9.69 26.97
C THR A 25 -4.90 -8.52 26.11
N ARG A 26 -4.93 -8.68 24.78
CA ARG A 26 -5.19 -7.62 23.81
C ARG A 26 -6.01 -8.18 22.65
N CYS A 27 -6.88 -7.37 22.04
CA CYS A 27 -7.71 -7.80 20.93
C CYS A 27 -6.87 -8.03 19.65
N PRO A 28 -7.16 -9.08 18.87
CA PRO A 28 -6.52 -9.30 17.58
C PRO A 28 -6.74 -8.14 16.60
N ALA A 29 -5.70 -7.78 15.83
CA ALA A 29 -5.72 -6.66 14.90
C ALA A 29 -4.79 -6.83 13.69
N TRP A 30 -5.04 -6.02 12.66
CA TRP A 30 -4.11 -5.75 11.55
C TRP A 30 -3.45 -4.39 11.77
N CYS A 31 -2.46 -4.34 12.64
CA CYS A 31 -1.74 -3.11 12.95
C CYS A 31 -0.88 -2.68 11.76
N ASP A 32 -0.14 -3.63 11.18
CA ASP A 32 0.76 -3.38 10.07
C ASP A 32 0.06 -3.54 8.71
N ARG A 33 0.08 -2.50 7.88
CA ARG A 33 -0.67 -2.45 6.61
C ARG A 33 0.15 -1.81 5.50
N ILE A 34 0.10 -2.41 4.31
CA ILE A 34 0.67 -1.85 3.09
C ILE A 34 -0.47 -1.50 2.15
N LEU A 35 -0.53 -0.24 1.70
CA LEU A 35 -1.58 0.29 0.84
C LEU A 35 -0.98 0.79 -0.47
N LEU A 36 -1.74 0.66 -1.55
CA LEU A 36 -1.41 1.24 -2.85
C LEU A 36 -2.38 2.38 -3.16
N SER A 37 -1.86 3.51 -3.64
CA SER A 37 -2.71 4.53 -4.25
C SER A 37 -3.40 3.97 -5.51
N PRO A 38 -4.49 4.59 -5.99
CA PRO A 38 -5.10 4.19 -7.25
C PRO A 38 -4.11 4.15 -8.42
N SER A 39 -3.25 5.17 -8.54
CA SER A 39 -2.23 5.23 -9.58
C SER A 39 -1.16 4.14 -9.43
N ALA A 40 -0.71 3.82 -8.22
CA ALA A 40 0.22 2.72 -7.99
C ALA A 40 -0.42 1.38 -8.32
N ARG A 41 -1.68 1.18 -7.92
CA ARG A 41 -2.46 -0.01 -8.26
C ARG A 41 -2.55 -0.22 -9.78
N ASP A 42 -2.77 0.84 -10.55
CA ASP A 42 -2.84 0.74 -12.02
C ASP A 42 -1.50 0.35 -12.64
N LEU A 43 -0.38 0.83 -12.08
CA LEU A 43 0.98 0.43 -12.50
C LEU A 43 1.27 -1.06 -12.22
N VAL A 44 0.73 -1.59 -11.12
CA VAL A 44 0.85 -2.99 -10.72
C VAL A 44 -0.11 -3.89 -11.53
N LEU A 45 -1.26 -3.36 -11.96
CA LEU A 45 -2.32 -4.09 -12.63
C LEU A 45 -2.35 -3.90 -14.16
N LYS A 46 -1.21 -3.94 -14.85
CA LYS A 46 -1.23 -3.82 -16.33
C LYS A 46 -2.02 -4.94 -17.03
N PRO A 47 -2.71 -4.70 -18.16
CA PRO A 47 -3.85 -5.54 -18.54
C PRO A 47 -3.53 -6.88 -19.23
N GLU A 48 -2.32 -7.14 -19.74
CA GLU A 48 -2.30 -8.03 -20.93
C GLU A 48 -1.55 -9.37 -20.86
N ASN A 49 -0.60 -9.71 -19.96
CA ASN A 49 0.11 -11.00 -20.21
C ASN A 49 0.87 -11.77 -19.14
N GLU A 50 0.68 -11.54 -17.84
CA GLU A 50 1.32 -12.42 -16.85
C GLU A 50 0.33 -12.70 -15.74
N GLU A 51 0.29 -13.97 -15.30
CA GLU A 51 -0.35 -14.39 -14.06
C GLU A 51 0.06 -13.40 -12.97
N LYS A 52 -0.85 -12.48 -12.63
CA LYS A 52 -0.61 -11.37 -11.71
C LYS A 52 -0.44 -11.92 -10.31
N SER A 53 0.75 -12.40 -9.98
CA SER A 53 1.10 -12.88 -8.64
C SER A 53 1.35 -11.68 -7.71
N ILE A 54 0.28 -10.94 -7.39
CA ILE A 54 0.31 -10.02 -6.24
C ILE A 54 0.12 -10.87 -5.00
N VAL A 55 1.11 -10.89 -4.12
CA VAL A 55 1.07 -11.63 -2.86
C VAL A 55 1.10 -10.64 -1.71
N TYR A 56 0.11 -10.71 -0.84
CA TYR A 56 0.05 -9.93 0.40
C TYR A 56 -0.11 -10.89 1.56
N ASP A 57 0.93 -11.05 2.38
CA ASP A 57 0.95 -12.05 3.45
C ASP A 57 1.91 -11.68 4.59
N ASN A 58 1.95 -12.51 5.63
CA ASN A 58 2.84 -12.39 6.77
C ASN A 58 4.14 -13.16 6.54
N ILE A 59 5.24 -12.64 7.08
CA ILE A 59 6.51 -13.33 7.18
C ILE A 59 6.52 -14.16 8.47
N GLY A 60 7.06 -15.38 8.40
CA GLY A 60 7.23 -16.25 9.55
C GLY A 60 5.92 -16.59 10.28
N PRO A 61 4.85 -17.05 9.59
CA PRO A 61 3.56 -17.34 10.23
C PRO A 61 3.67 -18.42 11.33
N ASN A 62 4.73 -19.24 11.29
CA ASN A 62 4.96 -20.37 12.20
C ASN A 62 6.09 -20.15 13.21
N VAL A 63 6.74 -18.98 13.25
CA VAL A 63 7.94 -18.71 14.06
C VAL A 63 7.70 -17.51 14.97
N CYS A 64 8.12 -17.55 16.23
CA CYS A 64 8.04 -16.36 17.09
C CYS A 64 8.89 -15.22 16.51
N MET A 65 8.27 -14.09 16.20
CA MET A 65 8.93 -12.89 15.67
C MET A 65 8.62 -11.65 16.52
N GLY A 66 8.15 -11.87 17.75
CA GLY A 66 7.56 -10.83 18.60
C GLY A 66 6.03 -10.82 18.55
N ASP A 67 5.43 -9.82 19.18
CA ASP A 67 3.98 -9.67 19.24
C ASP A 67 3.36 -9.13 17.94
N HIS A 68 4.18 -8.57 17.06
CA HIS A 68 3.82 -8.22 15.68
C HIS A 68 4.48 -9.17 14.66
N LYS A 69 3.70 -9.66 13.68
CA LYS A 69 4.24 -10.37 12.51
C LYS A 69 4.51 -9.38 11.37
N PRO A 70 5.72 -9.36 10.82
CA PRO A 70 6.01 -8.53 9.66
C PRO A 70 5.08 -8.89 8.48
N VAL A 71 4.52 -7.88 7.82
CA VAL A 71 3.70 -8.03 6.61
C VAL A 71 4.50 -7.67 5.37
N PHE A 72 4.25 -8.34 4.24
CA PHE A 72 4.89 -8.01 2.96
C PHE A 72 3.88 -7.97 1.82
N LEU A 73 4.09 -7.05 0.87
CA LEU A 73 3.37 -6.98 -0.39
C LEU A 73 4.38 -7.16 -1.54
N SER A 74 4.22 -8.23 -2.31
CA SER A 74 5.08 -8.58 -3.44
C SER A 74 4.32 -8.51 -4.75
N PHE A 75 4.92 -7.87 -5.75
CA PHE A 75 4.40 -7.75 -7.11
C PHE A 75 5.52 -7.39 -8.07
N ARG A 76 5.29 -7.58 -9.37
CA ARG A 76 6.24 -7.17 -10.42
C ARG A 76 5.85 -5.80 -10.96
N ILE A 77 6.87 -4.95 -11.17
CA ILE A 77 6.72 -3.67 -11.88
C ILE A 77 7.52 -3.77 -13.16
N THR A 78 6.92 -3.43 -14.30
CA THR A 78 7.67 -3.32 -15.56
C THR A 78 8.71 -2.21 -15.46
N ALA A 79 9.95 -2.46 -15.89
CA ALA A 79 10.97 -1.42 -16.00
C ALA A 79 10.44 -0.22 -16.79
N GLY A 80 10.59 0.99 -16.23
CA GLY A 80 10.09 2.22 -16.84
C GLY A 80 8.57 2.47 -16.73
N ALA A 81 7.84 1.68 -15.93
CA ALA A 81 6.49 2.03 -15.52
C ALA A 81 6.50 3.33 -14.67
N GLY A 82 5.45 4.16 -14.80
CA GLY A 82 5.33 5.42 -14.02
C GLY A 82 5.97 6.65 -14.66
N LYS A 83 6.51 6.56 -15.89
CA LYS A 83 7.00 7.71 -16.67
C LYS A 83 5.83 8.56 -17.20
N CYS A 84 5.12 9.27 -16.33
CA CYS A 84 4.15 10.32 -16.72
C CYS A 84 4.24 11.58 -15.83
N CYS A 85 5.20 11.65 -14.92
CA CYS A 85 5.35 12.82 -14.04
C CYS A 85 6.66 13.54 -14.34
N GLN A 86 6.75 14.25 -15.47
CA GLN A 86 7.61 15.43 -15.51
C GLN A 86 6.95 16.44 -14.59
N ARG A 87 7.40 16.49 -13.33
CA ARG A 87 7.07 17.55 -12.38
C ARG A 87 7.44 18.86 -13.06
N ARG A 88 6.44 19.61 -13.57
CA ARG A 88 6.61 21.05 -13.77
C ARG A 88 6.85 21.61 -12.37
N GLU A 89 8.11 21.89 -12.04
CA GLU A 89 8.46 22.71 -10.90
C GLU A 89 7.88 24.10 -11.12
N LYS A 90 6.61 24.31 -10.75
CA LYS A 90 6.08 25.65 -10.57
C LYS A 90 6.49 26.10 -9.17
N ILE A 91 7.63 26.81 -9.17
CA ILE A 91 8.04 27.85 -8.23
C ILE A 91 6.84 28.42 -7.47
N PHE A 92 6.96 28.43 -6.14
CA PHE A 92 6.14 29.16 -5.20
C PHE A 92 5.82 30.55 -5.76
N ARG A 93 4.58 30.78 -6.19
CA ARG A 93 4.05 32.13 -6.37
C ARG A 93 2.67 32.18 -5.73
N GLU A 94 2.58 33.11 -4.79
CA GLU A 94 1.42 33.50 -4.00
C GLU A 94 0.13 33.54 -4.82
N ALA A 95 -0.98 33.22 -4.17
CA ALA A 95 -2.30 33.50 -4.70
C ALA A 95 -2.53 35.02 -4.78
N PRO A 96 -3.18 35.51 -5.85
CA PRO A 96 -4.23 36.50 -5.61
C PRO A 96 -5.52 36.24 -6.40
N LEU A 97 -6.61 36.23 -5.63
CA LEU A 97 -7.89 36.93 -5.81
C LEU A 97 -8.53 36.96 -7.21
N CYS A 98 -9.61 36.18 -7.32
CA CYS A 98 -10.95 36.56 -7.82
C CYS A 98 -11.03 37.52 -9.03
N GLY A 99 -11.44 36.95 -10.17
CA GLY A 99 -12.50 37.47 -11.05
C GLY A 99 -12.22 38.74 -11.87
N ARG A 100 -12.06 38.59 -13.18
CA ARG A 100 -12.45 39.63 -14.16
C ARG A 100 -13.46 39.04 -15.14
N ALA A 101 -14.58 39.74 -15.29
CA ALA A 101 -15.71 39.41 -16.16
C ALA A 101 -15.31 39.43 -17.65
N PRO A 102 -16.04 38.74 -18.54
CA PRO A 102 -15.75 38.76 -19.98
C PRO A 102 -16.26 40.07 -20.61
N GLU A 103 -15.42 40.71 -21.43
CA GLU A 103 -15.87 41.76 -22.34
C GLU A 103 -16.52 41.11 -23.58
N GLY A 104 -17.72 41.57 -23.94
CA GLY A 104 -18.46 41.13 -25.13
C GLY A 104 -17.92 41.78 -26.42
N PRO A 105 -18.37 41.33 -27.61
CA PRO A 105 -17.80 41.80 -28.87
C PRO A 105 -18.63 42.96 -29.47
N GLY A 106 -17.93 43.94 -30.04
CA GLY A 106 -18.41 44.84 -31.10
C GLY A 106 -19.21 46.06 -30.65
#